data_AF-A0A1Q4YA71-F1
#
_entry.id   AF-A0A1Q4YA71-F1
#
_cell.length_a   1.000
_cell.length_b   1.000
_cell.length_c   1.000
_cell.angle_alpha   90.00
_cell.angle_beta   90.00
_cell.angle_gamma   90.00
#
_symmetry.space_group_name_H-M   'P 1'
#
loop_
_entity.id
_entity.type
_entity.pdbx_description
1 polymer ?
#
loop_
_entity_poly.entity_id
_entity_poly.type
_entity_poly.pdbx_seq_one_letter_code
_entity_poly.pdbx_strand_id
1 'polypeptide(L)'
;MNEPTEDVSRRRFLAITGGLAAAVSVGLSAPRAASAAPPTDLPANPLNNPPARPDALATYPVEGSNASVTLLSGPSAVVLLHVARRFHYEVATLGAKDITGYAELPAGTPFAADHRSGTAFSVLPTRYPAGATGGLFPHELAVVRDILAECEGVVRWGGDFRKIPKEGHFRIDVKPVDPTLARVADKIRGWVDGPGRGAPADPFAPGRRQAAERLAQRQIATG
;
A
#
# COMPACT_ATOMS: atom_id res chain seq x y z
N MET A 1 61.49 -11.90 28.01
CA MET A 1 61.32 -12.62 26.73
C MET A 1 60.47 -11.72 25.84
N ASN A 2 61.14 -11.05 24.89
CA ASN A 2 60.67 -10.45 23.63
C ASN A 2 59.51 -9.42 23.63
N GLU A 3 59.89 -8.14 23.61
CA GLU A 3 59.30 -7.08 22.76
C GLU A 3 59.60 -7.40 21.26
N PRO A 4 58.94 -6.83 20.21
CA PRO A 4 58.61 -5.39 20.14
C PRO A 4 57.39 -4.90 19.29
N THR A 5 56.89 -3.73 19.71
CA THR A 5 56.42 -2.54 18.98
C THR A 5 56.24 -2.55 17.46
N GLU A 6 55.13 -1.97 16.98
CA GLU A 6 55.11 -1.19 15.74
C GLU A 6 54.74 0.28 16.01
N ASP A 7 55.58 1.15 15.46
CA ASP A 7 55.65 2.61 15.55
C ASP A 7 55.17 3.18 14.21
N VAL A 8 54.33 4.22 14.21
CA VAL A 8 54.06 5.02 12.99
C VAL A 8 54.24 6.51 13.28
N SER A 9 55.52 6.86 13.22
CA SER A 9 56.19 8.05 12.67
C SER A 9 55.37 9.17 12.02
N ARG A 10 55.89 10.38 12.24
CA ARG A 10 55.43 11.72 11.89
C ARG A 10 55.97 12.21 10.52
N ARG A 11 55.40 13.34 10.06
CA ARG A 11 55.95 14.36 9.10
C ARG A 11 55.75 14.01 7.61
N ARG A 12 55.51 14.92 6.65
CA ARG A 12 55.58 16.40 6.53
C ARG A 12 55.17 16.81 5.09
N PHE A 13 54.76 18.07 4.93
CA PHE A 13 54.83 18.95 3.72
C PHE A 13 54.03 18.50 2.46
N LEU A 14 53.44 19.36 1.62
CA LEU A 14 53.91 20.62 1.04
C LEU A 14 52.72 21.54 0.66
N ALA A 15 52.93 22.85 0.80
CA ALA A 15 52.15 23.88 0.12
C ALA A 15 52.76 24.15 -1.26
N ILE A 16 51.94 24.30 -2.30
CA ILE A 16 52.33 24.96 -3.56
C ILE A 16 51.19 25.85 -4.04
N THR A 17 51.50 27.14 -4.13
CA THR A 17 50.79 28.20 -4.83
C THR A 17 51.06 28.16 -6.35
N GLY A 18 50.06 28.54 -7.15
CA GLY A 18 50.30 29.28 -8.40
C GLY A 18 49.76 28.65 -9.69
N GLY A 19 49.05 29.45 -10.49
CA GLY A 19 48.91 29.24 -11.94
C GLY A 19 47.52 29.57 -12.51
N LEU A 20 47.33 30.80 -13.02
CA LEU A 20 46.34 31.10 -14.06
C LEU A 20 46.74 30.41 -15.37
N ALA A 21 45.78 29.81 -16.10
CA ALA A 21 45.43 30.18 -17.49
C ALA A 21 44.62 29.10 -18.24
N ALA A 22 43.78 29.61 -19.15
CA ALA A 22 43.16 28.97 -20.32
C ALA A 22 41.93 28.06 -20.11
N ALA A 23 40.75 28.71 -20.09
CA ALA A 23 39.49 28.08 -20.44
C ALA A 23 39.42 27.86 -21.95
N VAL A 24 39.57 26.60 -22.39
CA VAL A 24 39.16 26.15 -23.73
C VAL A 24 37.82 25.46 -23.57
N SER A 25 36.74 26.17 -23.86
CA SER A 25 35.39 25.61 -23.92
C SER A 25 35.24 24.79 -25.20
N VAL A 26 35.68 23.53 -25.16
CA VAL A 26 35.24 22.53 -26.13
C VAL A 26 33.77 22.28 -25.87
N GLY A 27 32.93 22.65 -26.83
CA GLY A 27 31.50 22.40 -26.82
C GLY A 27 31.22 20.90 -26.87
N LEU A 28 31.27 20.25 -25.71
CA LEU A 28 30.66 18.95 -25.50
C LEU A 28 29.16 19.20 -25.41
N SER A 29 28.47 19.04 -26.55
CA SER A 29 27.03 18.83 -26.57
C SER A 29 26.74 17.60 -25.69
N ALA A 30 26.41 17.84 -24.43
CA ALA A 30 25.91 16.81 -23.55
C ALA A 30 24.66 16.23 -24.23
N PRO A 31 24.57 14.90 -24.45
CA PRO A 31 23.35 14.32 -24.95
C PRO A 31 22.25 14.69 -23.96
N ARG A 32 21.25 15.43 -24.44
CA ARG A 32 20.05 15.72 -23.67
C ARG A 32 19.48 14.37 -23.29
N ALA A 33 19.53 14.03 -22.01
CA ALA A 33 18.88 12.84 -21.49
C ALA A 33 17.43 12.90 -21.98
N ALA A 34 17.08 12.01 -22.91
CA ALA A 34 15.70 11.80 -23.28
C ALA A 34 15.00 11.41 -21.98
N SER A 35 14.10 12.27 -21.52
CA SER A 35 13.23 11.92 -20.42
C SER A 35 12.40 10.75 -20.91
N ALA A 36 12.79 9.54 -20.52
CA ALA A 36 11.97 8.37 -20.73
C ALA A 36 10.60 8.69 -20.11
N ALA A 37 9.54 8.57 -20.89
CA ALA A 37 8.19 8.60 -20.36
C ALA A 37 8.13 7.57 -19.21
N PRO A 38 7.50 7.88 -18.07
CA PRO A 38 7.35 6.91 -17.01
C PRO A 38 6.69 5.65 -17.59
N PRO A 39 7.12 4.45 -17.19
CA PRO A 39 6.56 3.21 -17.72
C PRO A 39 5.04 3.25 -17.57
N THR A 40 4.34 3.17 -18.71
CA THR A 40 2.88 3.19 -18.80
C THR A 40 2.23 1.92 -18.25
N ASP A 41 3.04 0.99 -17.72
CA ASP A 41 2.70 -0.38 -17.32
C ASP A 41 2.50 -0.56 -15.81
N LEU A 42 2.21 0.51 -15.08
CA LEU A 42 1.77 0.36 -13.69
C LEU A 42 0.39 -0.28 -13.65
N PRO A 43 0.11 -1.20 -12.72
CA PRO A 43 -1.20 -1.81 -12.59
C PRO A 43 -2.23 -0.74 -12.27
N ALA A 44 -2.96 -0.31 -13.29
CA ALA A 44 -4.12 0.54 -13.14
C ALA A 44 -5.28 -0.28 -12.57
N ASN A 45 -6.13 0.33 -11.75
CA ASN A 45 -7.42 -0.24 -11.44
C ASN A 45 -8.22 -0.46 -12.75
N PRO A 46 -8.66 -1.69 -13.07
CA PRO A 46 -9.40 -1.98 -14.30
C PRO A 46 -10.75 -1.25 -14.33
N LEU A 47 -11.25 -0.77 -13.19
CA LEU A 47 -12.44 0.06 -13.11
C LEU A 47 -12.22 1.49 -13.62
N ASN A 48 -10.96 1.93 -13.70
CA ASN A 48 -10.55 3.29 -14.08
C ASN A 48 -11.39 4.37 -13.36
N ASN A 49 -11.51 4.24 -12.04
CA ASN A 49 -12.28 5.17 -11.22
C ASN A 49 -11.74 6.59 -11.40
N PRO A 50 -12.61 7.60 -11.59
CA PRO A 50 -12.17 8.97 -11.70
C PRO A 50 -11.53 9.44 -10.38
N PRO A 51 -10.65 10.46 -10.42
CA PRO A 51 -10.20 11.16 -9.23
C PRO A 51 -11.37 11.57 -8.34
N ALA A 52 -11.22 11.41 -7.02
CA ALA A 52 -12.21 11.89 -6.07
C ALA A 52 -12.27 13.41 -6.12
N ARG A 53 -13.49 13.95 -6.00
CA ARG A 53 -13.66 15.39 -5.76
C ARG A 53 -13.35 15.68 -4.29
N PRO A 54 -12.72 16.84 -3.97
CA PRO A 54 -12.37 17.18 -2.60
C PRO A 54 -13.54 17.16 -1.61
N ASP A 55 -14.74 17.57 -2.06
CA ASP A 55 -15.97 17.62 -1.26
C ASP A 55 -16.57 16.23 -0.97
N ALA A 56 -16.15 15.18 -1.68
CA ALA A 56 -16.58 13.81 -1.46
C ALA A 56 -15.64 13.04 -0.50
N LEU A 57 -14.50 13.62 -0.14
CA LEU A 57 -13.50 13.00 0.74
C LEU A 57 -13.77 13.35 2.20
N ALA A 58 -13.51 12.40 3.09
CA ALA A 58 -13.47 12.65 4.52
C ALA A 58 -12.35 11.82 5.18
N THR A 59 -11.84 12.31 6.30
CA THR A 59 -10.85 11.61 7.12
C THR A 59 -11.56 10.84 8.21
N TYR A 60 -11.26 9.54 8.28
CA TYR A 60 -11.89 8.61 9.21
C TYR A 60 -10.84 8.02 10.15
N PRO A 61 -11.11 7.94 11.46
CA PRO A 61 -10.25 7.19 12.38
C PRO A 61 -10.33 5.69 12.08
N VAL A 62 -9.19 5.00 12.19
CA VAL A 62 -9.17 3.53 12.17
C VAL A 62 -9.40 3.03 13.60
N GLU A 63 -10.57 2.46 13.83
CA GLU A 63 -11.01 1.97 15.14
C GLU A 63 -9.96 1.07 15.82
N GLY A 64 -9.68 1.33 17.10
CA GLY A 64 -8.68 0.59 17.88
C GLY A 64 -7.25 1.14 17.79
N SER A 65 -6.99 2.07 16.85
CA SER A 65 -5.65 2.59 16.58
C SER A 65 -5.57 4.11 16.75
N ASN A 66 -4.36 4.67 16.63
CA ASN A 66 -4.14 6.12 16.48
C ASN A 66 -4.03 6.55 15.01
N ALA A 67 -4.35 5.65 14.07
CA ALA A 67 -4.31 5.92 12.64
C ALA A 67 -5.60 6.59 12.16
N SER A 68 -5.48 7.39 11.10
CA SER A 68 -6.62 7.98 10.39
C SER A 68 -6.34 7.95 8.90
N VAL A 69 -7.40 7.78 8.11
CA VAL A 69 -7.29 7.60 6.66
C VAL A 69 -8.32 8.44 5.94
N THR A 70 -7.88 9.21 4.94
CA THR A 70 -8.77 9.98 4.07
C THR A 70 -9.29 9.08 2.96
N LEU A 71 -10.61 8.96 2.83
CA LEU A 71 -11.27 8.08 1.86
C LEU A 71 -12.45 8.79 1.20
N LEU A 72 -12.87 8.26 0.04
CA LEU A 72 -14.14 8.61 -0.58
C LEU A 72 -15.28 8.19 0.34
N SER A 73 -16.12 9.15 0.71
CA SER A 73 -17.25 8.94 1.61
C SER A 73 -18.29 7.98 1.02
N GLY A 74 -19.05 7.33 1.90
CA GLY A 74 -20.10 6.39 1.52
C GLY A 74 -19.69 4.91 1.69
N PRO A 75 -20.30 3.99 0.93
CA PRO A 75 -20.07 2.55 1.09
C PRO A 75 -18.61 2.12 1.01
N SER A 76 -17.81 2.74 0.13
CA SER A 76 -16.38 2.46 0.01
C SER A 76 -15.62 2.69 1.32
N ALA A 77 -15.86 3.82 2.00
CA ALA A 77 -15.22 4.11 3.29
C ALA A 77 -15.59 3.07 4.35
N VAL A 78 -16.86 2.65 4.43
CA VAL A 78 -17.30 1.63 5.41
C VAL A 78 -16.57 0.31 5.23
N VAL A 79 -16.50 -0.18 3.99
CA VAL A 79 -15.83 -1.45 3.69
C VAL A 79 -14.33 -1.33 3.96
N LEU A 80 -13.67 -0.27 3.49
CA LEU A 80 -12.23 -0.10 3.68
C LEU A 80 -11.84 0.12 5.15
N LEU A 81 -12.66 0.82 5.93
CA LEU A 81 -12.42 0.96 7.37
C LEU A 81 -12.55 -0.36 8.11
N HIS A 82 -13.49 -1.23 7.71
CA HIS A 82 -13.55 -2.59 8.25
C HIS A 82 -12.29 -3.39 7.96
N VAL A 83 -11.77 -3.32 6.72
CA VAL A 83 -10.50 -3.97 6.36
C VAL A 83 -9.34 -3.42 7.21
N ALA A 84 -9.21 -2.09 7.31
CA ALA A 84 -8.14 -1.46 8.09
C ALA A 84 -8.20 -1.84 9.58
N ARG A 85 -9.41 -1.87 10.17
CA ARG A 85 -9.63 -2.29 11.55
C ARG A 85 -9.24 -3.76 11.77
N ARG A 86 -9.72 -4.69 10.94
CA ARG A 86 -9.36 -6.12 11.05
C ARG A 86 -7.85 -6.33 10.87
N PHE A 87 -7.24 -5.66 9.89
CA PHE A 87 -5.79 -5.69 9.70
C PHE A 87 -5.04 -5.21 10.95
N HIS A 88 -5.51 -4.12 11.56
CA HIS A 88 -4.93 -3.56 12.78
C HIS A 88 -4.93 -4.56 13.94
N TYR A 89 -6.06 -5.24 14.16
CA TYR A 89 -6.23 -6.15 15.29
C TYR A 89 -5.57 -7.52 15.08
N GLU A 90 -5.50 -8.02 13.85
CA GLU A 90 -5.18 -9.44 13.60
C GLU A 90 -3.94 -9.67 12.74
N VAL A 91 -3.40 -8.63 12.11
CA VAL A 91 -2.20 -8.74 11.28
C VAL A 91 -1.05 -7.90 11.84
N ALA A 92 -1.21 -6.59 11.88
CA ALA A 92 -0.18 -5.70 12.39
C ALA A 92 -0.76 -4.37 12.87
N THR A 93 -0.24 -3.87 13.99
CA THR A 93 -0.63 -2.58 14.56
C THR A 93 -0.36 -1.44 13.57
N LEU A 94 -1.26 -0.46 13.53
CA LEU A 94 -1.19 0.69 12.64
C LEU A 94 -0.99 1.94 13.48
N GLY A 95 0.11 2.64 13.25
CA GLY A 95 0.40 3.96 13.75
C GLY A 95 -0.21 5.07 12.87
N ALA A 96 -0.18 6.31 13.38
CA ALA A 96 -0.64 7.51 12.66
C ALA A 96 -0.03 7.70 11.25
N LYS A 97 1.16 7.16 10.99
CA LYS A 97 1.88 7.26 9.70
C LYS A 97 1.90 5.97 8.91
N ASP A 98 1.24 4.92 9.39
CA ASP A 98 1.30 3.57 8.83
C ASP A 98 0.16 3.28 7.87
N ILE A 99 -0.69 4.26 7.54
CA ILE A 99 -1.75 4.12 6.56
C ILE A 99 -1.81 5.34 5.64
N THR A 100 -2.01 5.09 4.35
CA THR A 100 -2.18 6.14 3.34
C THR A 100 -3.42 5.84 2.51
N GLY A 101 -4.42 6.72 2.59
CA GLY A 101 -5.66 6.68 1.79
C GLY A 101 -5.53 7.56 0.54
N TYR A 102 -6.44 8.52 0.38
CA TYR A 102 -6.33 9.53 -0.68
C TYR A 102 -5.00 10.29 -0.62
N ALA A 103 -4.33 10.36 -1.76
CA ALA A 103 -3.10 11.11 -1.93
C ALA A 103 -2.89 11.49 -3.41
N GLU A 104 -2.41 12.71 -3.65
CA GLU A 104 -1.91 13.12 -4.97
C GLU A 104 -0.46 12.69 -5.12
N LEU A 105 -0.26 11.47 -5.63
CA LEU A 105 1.07 10.90 -5.86
C LEU A 105 1.62 11.31 -7.23
N PRO A 106 2.95 11.46 -7.38
CA PRO A 106 3.58 11.73 -8.66
C PRO A 106 3.19 10.70 -9.73
N ALA A 107 3.04 11.16 -10.97
CA ALA A 107 2.84 10.26 -12.12
C ALA A 107 3.96 9.22 -12.18
N GLY A 108 3.61 7.97 -12.47
CA GLY A 108 4.57 6.86 -12.43
C GLY A 108 4.74 6.22 -11.04
N THR A 109 4.06 6.71 -10.00
CA THR A 109 3.99 5.99 -8.72
C THR A 109 3.00 4.83 -8.83
N PRO A 110 3.36 3.58 -8.45
CA PRO A 110 2.43 2.46 -8.44
C PRO A 110 1.15 2.78 -7.66
N PHE A 111 -0.01 2.44 -8.24
CA PHE A 111 -1.34 2.65 -7.64
C PHE A 111 -1.74 4.11 -7.41
N ALA A 112 -1.07 5.08 -8.04
CA ALA A 112 -1.41 6.50 -7.89
C ALA A 112 -2.88 6.81 -8.23
N ALA A 113 -3.45 6.17 -9.25
CA ALA A 113 -4.85 6.35 -9.62
C ALA A 113 -5.81 5.88 -8.51
N ASP A 114 -5.52 4.74 -7.89
CA ASP A 114 -6.33 4.12 -6.83
C ASP A 114 -6.33 5.00 -5.57
N HIS A 115 -5.18 5.60 -5.25
CA HIS A 115 -5.09 6.61 -4.19
C HIS A 115 -5.88 7.87 -4.56
N ARG A 116 -5.75 8.38 -5.78
CA ARG A 116 -6.46 9.60 -6.21
C ARG A 116 -7.99 9.43 -6.26
N SER A 117 -8.51 8.23 -6.48
CA SER A 117 -9.95 7.97 -6.43
C SER A 117 -10.51 7.93 -5.00
N GLY A 118 -9.66 7.89 -3.98
CA GLY A 118 -10.08 7.74 -2.58
C GLY A 118 -10.72 6.40 -2.26
N THR A 119 -10.63 5.40 -3.15
CA THR A 119 -11.24 4.07 -3.01
C THR A 119 -10.22 2.97 -2.72
N ALA A 120 -9.06 3.35 -2.18
CA ALA A 120 -8.01 2.44 -1.80
C ALA A 120 -7.20 3.01 -0.63
N PHE A 121 -6.49 2.13 0.07
CA PHE A 121 -5.43 2.52 0.99
C PHE A 121 -4.23 1.58 0.89
N SER A 122 -3.09 2.04 1.39
CA SER A 122 -1.91 1.22 1.62
C SER A 122 -1.52 1.28 3.10
N VAL A 123 -1.24 0.13 3.73
CA VAL A 123 -0.71 0.03 5.10
C VAL A 123 0.78 -0.30 5.10
N LEU A 124 1.48 0.17 6.14
CA LEU A 124 2.88 -0.11 6.46
C LEU A 124 3.77 -0.10 5.20
N PRO A 125 3.83 1.02 4.44
CA PRO A 125 4.45 1.06 3.11
C PRO A 125 5.94 0.71 3.11
N THR A 126 6.64 0.90 4.24
CA THR A 126 8.03 0.46 4.42
C THR A 126 8.15 -1.06 4.57
N ARG A 127 7.17 -1.72 5.20
CA ARG A 127 7.13 -3.18 5.38
C ARG A 127 6.59 -3.89 4.13
N TYR A 128 5.64 -3.28 3.43
CA TYR A 128 5.02 -3.84 2.22
C TYR A 128 5.21 -2.91 1.00
N PRO A 129 6.44 -2.74 0.52
CA PRO A 129 6.70 -1.91 -0.65
C PRO A 129 6.13 -2.55 -1.93
N ALA A 130 5.90 -1.71 -2.96
CA ALA A 130 5.48 -2.21 -4.27
C ALA A 130 6.58 -3.07 -4.91
N GLY A 131 6.19 -4.17 -5.55
CA GLY A 131 7.10 -5.16 -6.15
C GLY A 131 7.60 -6.23 -5.18
N ALA A 132 7.27 -6.15 -3.89
CA ALA A 132 7.69 -7.13 -2.88
C ALA A 132 6.55 -8.06 -2.47
N THR A 133 6.92 -9.29 -2.10
CA THR A 133 6.05 -10.32 -1.54
C THR A 133 6.77 -11.04 -0.39
N GLY A 134 6.03 -11.81 0.41
CA GLY A 134 6.56 -12.60 1.53
C GLY A 134 6.72 -11.79 2.83
N GLY A 135 6.10 -10.62 2.93
CA GLY A 135 6.10 -9.82 4.15
C GLY A 135 5.04 -10.26 5.18
N LEU A 136 4.09 -11.10 4.75
CA LEU A 136 3.08 -11.72 5.61
C LEU A 136 3.46 -13.15 6.01
N PHE A 137 3.35 -13.47 7.29
CA PHE A 137 3.42 -14.84 7.78
C PHE A 137 2.21 -15.65 7.28
N PRO A 138 2.29 -17.00 7.23
CA PRO A 138 1.18 -17.83 6.76
C PRO A 138 -0.16 -17.59 7.47
N HIS A 139 -0.13 -17.34 8.78
CA HIS A 139 -1.33 -17.04 9.56
C HIS A 139 -1.89 -15.64 9.26
N GLU A 140 -1.02 -14.63 9.10
CA GLU A 140 -1.40 -13.27 8.69
C GLU A 140 -2.03 -13.28 7.29
N LEU A 141 -1.46 -14.06 6.36
CA LEU A 141 -2.04 -14.25 5.03
C LEU A 141 -3.44 -14.88 5.11
N ALA A 142 -3.63 -15.90 5.95
CA ALA A 142 -4.94 -16.51 6.16
C ALA A 142 -5.98 -15.50 6.67
N VAL A 143 -5.58 -14.63 7.61
CA VAL A 143 -6.42 -13.52 8.10
C VAL A 143 -6.75 -12.55 6.97
N VAL A 144 -5.77 -12.12 6.16
CA VAL A 144 -6.03 -11.22 5.02
C VAL A 144 -7.04 -11.85 4.06
N ARG A 145 -6.88 -13.14 3.73
CA ARG A 145 -7.84 -13.85 2.86
C ARG A 145 -9.24 -13.94 3.46
N ASP A 146 -9.32 -14.16 4.76
CA ASP A 146 -10.58 -14.17 5.50
C ASP A 146 -11.29 -12.82 5.46
N ILE A 147 -10.56 -11.72 5.66
CA ILE A 147 -11.08 -10.35 5.58
C ILE A 147 -11.68 -10.08 4.18
N LEU A 148 -10.99 -10.49 3.11
CA LEU A 148 -11.49 -10.30 1.74
C LEU A 148 -12.76 -11.12 1.48
N ALA A 149 -12.84 -12.34 2.02
CA ALA A 149 -14.02 -13.20 1.92
C ALA A 149 -15.22 -12.63 2.69
N GLU A 150 -14.97 -12.05 3.87
CA GLU A 150 -15.97 -11.36 4.68
C GLU A 150 -16.56 -10.15 3.95
N CYS A 151 -15.72 -9.46 3.17
CA CYS A 151 -16.09 -8.39 2.25
C CYS A 151 -16.71 -8.89 0.92
N GLU A 152 -17.02 -10.18 0.81
CA GLU A 152 -17.70 -10.79 -0.35
C GLU A 152 -17.01 -10.52 -1.70
N GLY A 153 -15.70 -10.25 -1.70
CA GLY A 153 -14.92 -9.96 -2.90
C GLY A 153 -15.06 -8.54 -3.45
N VAL A 154 -15.74 -7.61 -2.77
CA VAL A 154 -15.78 -6.19 -3.21
C VAL A 154 -14.45 -5.46 -3.01
N VAL A 155 -13.52 -6.06 -2.25
CA VAL A 155 -12.16 -5.58 -2.06
C VAL A 155 -11.19 -6.51 -2.79
N ARG A 156 -10.24 -5.93 -3.52
CA ARG A 156 -9.08 -6.63 -4.07
C ARG A 156 -7.83 -6.25 -3.29
N TRP A 157 -6.98 -7.25 -3.08
CA TRP A 157 -5.72 -7.13 -2.36
C TRP A 157 -4.54 -7.06 -3.34
N GLY A 158 -3.64 -6.11 -3.11
CA GLY A 158 -2.51 -5.85 -3.99
C GLY A 158 -1.44 -6.95 -3.98
N GLY A 159 -1.42 -7.82 -2.97
CA GLY A 159 -0.52 -8.99 -2.95
C GLY A 159 -0.80 -9.97 -4.10
N ASP A 160 -1.99 -9.95 -4.70
CA ASP A 160 -2.35 -10.81 -5.84
C ASP A 160 -1.95 -10.26 -7.20
N PHE A 161 -1.47 -9.02 -7.29
CA PHE A 161 -1.16 -8.39 -8.57
C PHE A 161 0.10 -9.00 -9.20
N ARG A 162 -0.05 -9.61 -10.38
CA ARG A 162 1.07 -10.34 -11.02
C ARG A 162 2.22 -9.45 -11.46
N LYS A 163 1.92 -8.26 -11.97
CA LYS A 163 2.94 -7.34 -12.51
C LYS A 163 3.72 -6.64 -11.40
N ILE A 164 3.00 -6.06 -10.43
CA ILE A 164 3.58 -5.31 -9.31
C ILE A 164 2.77 -5.66 -8.06
N PRO A 165 3.16 -6.71 -7.31
CA PRO A 165 2.49 -7.05 -6.05
C PRO A 165 2.74 -5.96 -5.00
N LYS A 166 1.77 -5.76 -4.09
CA LYS A 166 1.90 -4.87 -2.94
C LYS A 166 0.99 -5.35 -1.80
N GLU A 167 1.56 -6.12 -0.87
CA GLU A 167 0.81 -6.77 0.22
C GLU A 167 0.12 -5.80 1.19
N GLY A 168 0.57 -4.54 1.24
CA GLY A 168 -0.09 -3.51 2.05
C GLY A 168 -1.25 -2.80 1.35
N HIS A 169 -1.54 -3.09 0.08
CA HIS A 169 -2.51 -2.33 -0.72
C HIS A 169 -3.88 -3.02 -0.79
N PHE A 170 -4.93 -2.25 -0.54
CA PHE A 170 -6.33 -2.71 -0.59
C PHE A 170 -7.17 -1.70 -1.36
N ARG A 171 -7.99 -2.17 -2.30
CA ARG A 171 -8.85 -1.31 -3.12
C ARG A 171 -10.24 -1.88 -3.31
N ILE A 172 -11.23 -1.00 -3.51
CA ILE A 172 -12.54 -1.42 -4.02
C ILE A 172 -12.40 -1.92 -5.47
N ASP A 173 -12.98 -3.08 -5.74
CA ASP A 173 -12.86 -3.82 -7.01
C ASP A 173 -14.20 -4.02 -7.73
N VAL A 174 -15.22 -3.27 -7.32
CA VAL A 174 -16.50 -3.16 -8.02
C VAL A 174 -16.78 -1.71 -8.42
N LYS A 175 -17.61 -1.51 -9.43
CA LYS A 175 -18.01 -0.16 -9.87
C LYS A 175 -18.76 0.57 -8.73
N PRO A 176 -18.69 1.91 -8.65
CA PRO A 176 -19.36 2.67 -7.60
C PRO A 176 -20.87 2.42 -7.47
N VAL A 177 -21.54 2.07 -8.58
CA VAL A 177 -22.99 1.80 -8.64
C VAL A 177 -23.34 0.32 -8.47
N ASP A 178 -22.36 -0.55 -8.20
CA ASP A 178 -22.63 -1.97 -7.98
C ASP A 178 -23.39 -2.16 -6.65
N PRO A 179 -24.60 -2.76 -6.68
CA PRO A 179 -25.42 -2.93 -5.47
C PRO A 179 -24.74 -3.82 -4.41
N THR A 180 -23.78 -4.65 -4.81
CA THR A 180 -22.98 -5.48 -3.89
C THR A 180 -22.19 -4.63 -2.91
N LEU A 181 -21.65 -3.48 -3.33
CA LEU A 181 -20.89 -2.59 -2.46
C LEU A 181 -21.77 -2.02 -1.34
N ALA A 182 -22.96 -1.54 -1.70
CA ALA A 182 -23.93 -1.00 -0.74
C ALA A 182 -24.39 -2.10 0.23
N ARG A 183 -24.75 -3.28 -0.28
CA ARG A 183 -25.16 -4.42 0.55
C ARG A 183 -24.09 -4.84 1.56
N VAL A 184 -22.83 -4.93 1.14
CA VAL A 184 -21.73 -5.29 2.04
C VAL A 184 -21.50 -4.19 3.09
N ALA A 185 -21.57 -2.91 2.71
CA ALA A 185 -21.48 -1.82 3.66
C ALA A 185 -22.61 -1.86 4.70
N ASP A 186 -23.85 -2.14 4.29
CA ASP A 186 -24.99 -2.24 5.22
C ASP A 186 -24.88 -3.44 6.15
N LYS A 187 -24.39 -4.59 5.65
CA LYS A 187 -24.04 -5.75 6.46
C LYS A 187 -23.02 -5.39 7.54
N ILE A 188 -21.95 -4.67 7.18
CA ILE A 188 -20.91 -4.24 8.12
C ILE A 188 -21.47 -3.28 9.17
N ARG A 189 -22.30 -2.29 8.77
CA ARG A 189 -22.96 -1.38 9.71
C ARG A 189 -23.82 -2.12 10.72
N GLY A 190 -24.59 -3.12 10.27
CA GLY A 190 -25.44 -3.93 11.14
C GLY A 190 -24.70 -4.77 12.18
N TRP A 191 -23.37 -4.85 12.13
CA TRP A 191 -22.54 -5.48 13.17
C TRP A 191 -22.23 -4.57 14.34
N VAL A 192 -22.20 -3.25 14.12
CA VAL A 192 -21.94 -2.24 15.15
C VAL A 192 -23.13 -2.19 16.13
N ASP A 193 -24.34 -2.47 15.63
CA ASP A 193 -25.60 -2.30 16.38
C ASP A 193 -26.04 -3.55 17.17
N GLY A 194 -25.26 -4.66 17.18
CA GLY A 194 -25.63 -5.91 17.85
C GLY A 194 -24.53 -6.47 18.76
N PRO A 195 -24.84 -6.91 20.00
CA PRO A 195 -23.84 -7.49 20.89
C PRO A 195 -23.16 -8.71 20.26
N GLY A 196 -21.83 -8.68 20.20
CA GLY A 196 -21.00 -9.76 19.65
C GLY A 196 -20.95 -9.89 18.12
N ARG A 197 -21.67 -9.05 17.35
CA ARG A 197 -21.75 -9.20 15.89
C ARG A 197 -20.56 -8.61 15.11
N GLY A 198 -19.74 -7.77 15.75
CA GLY A 198 -18.52 -7.18 15.16
C GLY A 198 -17.19 -7.81 15.63
N ALA A 199 -17.25 -8.82 16.51
CA ALA A 199 -16.07 -9.50 17.01
C ALA A 199 -15.42 -10.34 15.89
N PRO A 200 -14.08 -10.35 15.76
CA PRO A 200 -13.40 -11.23 14.81
C PRO A 200 -13.79 -12.68 15.06
N ALA A 201 -14.38 -13.34 14.04
CA ALA A 201 -14.57 -14.78 14.09
C ALA A 201 -13.27 -15.51 13.75
N ASP A 202 -13.11 -16.76 14.19
CA ASP A 202 -11.93 -17.57 13.89
C ASP A 202 -11.70 -17.69 12.36
N PRO A 203 -10.62 -17.11 11.81
CA PRO A 203 -10.32 -17.18 10.38
C PRO A 203 -9.96 -18.61 9.93
N PHE A 204 -9.61 -19.51 10.86
CA PHE A 204 -9.29 -20.91 10.57
C PHE A 204 -10.50 -21.85 10.61
N ALA A 205 -11.69 -21.34 10.93
CA ALA A 205 -12.92 -22.12 10.84
C ALA A 205 -13.08 -22.71 9.41
N PRO A 206 -13.38 -24.01 9.25
CA PRO A 206 -13.34 -24.68 7.94
C PRO A 206 -14.14 -23.99 6.84
N GLY A 207 -15.36 -23.52 7.15
CA GLY A 207 -16.22 -22.82 6.18
C GLY A 207 -15.64 -21.47 5.73
N ARG A 208 -14.97 -20.74 6.63
CA ARG A 208 -14.32 -19.46 6.33
C ARG A 208 -13.09 -19.64 5.45
N ARG A 209 -12.22 -20.59 5.81
CA ARG A 209 -11.07 -20.97 4.98
C ARG A 209 -11.48 -21.36 3.56
N GLN A 210 -12.50 -22.20 3.42
CA GLN A 210 -12.98 -22.62 2.11
C GLN A 210 -13.54 -21.43 1.29
N ALA A 211 -14.26 -20.50 1.93
CA ALA A 211 -14.75 -19.29 1.27
C ALA A 211 -13.60 -18.38 0.80
N ALA A 212 -12.59 -18.21 1.65
CA ALA A 212 -11.38 -17.46 1.39
C ALA A 212 -10.55 -18.05 0.24
N GLU A 213 -10.33 -19.37 0.23
CA GLU A 213 -9.63 -20.08 -0.84
C GLU A 213 -10.35 -19.95 -2.19
N ARG A 214 -11.69 -20.14 -2.20
CA ARG A 214 -12.49 -19.96 -3.42
C ARG A 214 -12.41 -18.54 -3.96
N LEU A 215 -12.43 -17.53 -3.08
CA LEU A 215 -12.29 -16.13 -3.50
C LEU A 215 -10.89 -15.87 -4.04
N ALA A 216 -9.85 -16.31 -3.35
CA ALA A 216 -8.46 -16.14 -3.77
C ALA A 216 -8.22 -16.73 -5.17
N GLN A 217 -8.72 -17.94 -5.44
CA GLN A 217 -8.62 -18.56 -6.77
C GLN A 217 -9.24 -17.67 -7.87
N ARG A 218 -10.42 -17.09 -7.62
CA ARG A 218 -11.07 -16.17 -8.58
C ARG A 218 -10.30 -14.87 -8.77
N GLN A 219 -9.81 -14.27 -7.69
CA GLN A 219 -9.11 -12.99 -7.74
C GLN A 219 -7.74 -13.12 -8.41
N ILE A 220 -6.97 -14.17 -8.10
CA ILE A 220 -5.68 -14.47 -8.72
C ILE A 220 -5.85 -14.78 -10.23
N ALA A 221 -6.92 -15.48 -10.61
CA ALA A 221 -7.19 -15.77 -12.02
C ALA A 221 -7.44 -14.49 -12.85
N THR A 222 -7.86 -13.40 -12.23
CA THR A 222 -8.19 -12.12 -12.88
C THR A 222 -7.21 -10.99 -12.54
N GLY A 223 -6.13 -11.28 -11.78
CA GLY A 223 -5.13 -10.32 -11.31
C GLY A 223 -3.80 -10.39 -12.05
#